data_AF-A0A2E4JU66-F1
#
_entry.id   AF-A0A2E4JU66-F1
#
_cell.length_a   1.000
_cell.length_b   1.000
_cell.length_c   1.000
_cell.angle_alpha   90.00
_cell.angle_beta   90.00
_cell.angle_gamma   90.00
#
_symmetry.space_group_name_H-M   'P 1'
#
loop_
_entity.id
_entity.type
_entity.pdbx_description
1 polymer ?
#
loop_
_entity_poly.entity_id
_entity_poly.type
_entity_poly.pdbx_seq_one_letter_code
_entity_poly.pdbx_strand_id
1 'polypeptide(L)'
;MEKITFSVFRGSPDEAGSPIGEMREYTVDLDEGMVVLDVIHRIQAEEAPDLACRWNCKAGKCGSCSAEVNGKPRLMCMTRMDDIKDEMGDYEGPVDVRPMQSFPLVRDLVTDTSWAYEVDRKIKPINGPEEPDWVFNQHEADRVQEFRSCIECMLCVNTCHVMREHQKFDEFAGPRFFVRLASLEMHPLDTESRIPEIKDDFGISYCNITRCCTEVCPAGIQITDNAVIPLKERVVTEYFDPLVNPVKAIANLTSGVFSYFSDDFVNASDPGNNKKAKTAIDAEKARIEEAKKLELERSEKARKRFRS
;
A
#
# COMPACT_ATOMS: atom_id res chain seq x y z
N MET A 1 -37.72 -15.12 1.59
CA MET A 1 -36.26 -14.92 1.55
C MET A 1 -36.05 -13.57 0.90
N GLU A 2 -35.20 -12.76 1.50
CA GLU A 2 -34.84 -11.46 0.93
C GLU A 2 -33.93 -11.71 -0.28
N LYS A 3 -34.12 -10.95 -1.36
CA LYS A 3 -33.29 -11.08 -2.56
C LYS A 3 -32.31 -9.92 -2.62
N ILE A 4 -31.10 -10.19 -3.11
CA ILE A 4 -30.09 -9.17 -3.34
C ILE A 4 -29.46 -9.36 -4.70
N THR A 5 -29.19 -8.25 -5.38
CA THR A 5 -28.54 -8.24 -6.70
C THR A 5 -27.05 -7.98 -6.53
N PHE A 6 -26.23 -8.80 -7.16
CA PHE A 6 -24.79 -8.67 -7.23
C PHE A 6 -24.36 -8.36 -8.66
N SER A 7 -23.57 -7.32 -8.83
CA SER A 7 -22.91 -6.97 -10.09
C SER A 7 -21.49 -7.50 -10.01
N VAL A 8 -21.22 -8.64 -10.65
CA VAL A 8 -19.93 -9.34 -10.57
C VAL A 8 -19.18 -9.20 -11.89
N PHE A 9 -17.92 -8.79 -11.82
CA PHE A 9 -17.06 -8.73 -13.00
C PHE A 9 -16.80 -10.13 -13.58
N ARG A 10 -17.06 -10.28 -14.89
CA ARG A 10 -16.77 -11.48 -15.67
C ARG A 10 -15.85 -11.13 -16.82
N GLY A 11 -14.73 -11.83 -16.97
CA GLY A 11 -13.75 -11.48 -17.99
C GLY A 11 -12.45 -12.25 -17.95
N SER A 12 -11.58 -11.95 -18.91
CA SER A 12 -10.23 -12.50 -19.04
C SER A 12 -9.28 -11.41 -19.54
N PRO A 13 -7.97 -11.58 -19.37
CA PRO A 13 -7.02 -10.68 -20.01
C PRO A 13 -7.10 -10.79 -21.54
N ASP A 14 -6.79 -9.69 -22.23
CA ASP A 14 -6.52 -9.69 -23.67
C ASP A 14 -5.08 -10.12 -23.99
N GLU A 15 -4.71 -10.09 -25.27
CA GLU A 15 -3.35 -10.44 -25.71
C GLU A 15 -2.27 -9.53 -25.08
N ALA A 16 -2.64 -8.30 -24.68
CA ALA A 16 -1.77 -7.35 -24.00
C ALA A 16 -1.83 -7.45 -22.46
N GLY A 17 -2.61 -8.37 -21.90
CA GLY A 17 -2.81 -8.54 -20.45
C GLY A 17 -3.80 -7.56 -19.81
N SER A 18 -4.46 -6.71 -20.61
CA SER A 18 -5.47 -5.78 -20.11
C SER A 18 -6.79 -6.52 -19.82
N PRO A 19 -7.48 -6.19 -18.71
CA PRO A 19 -8.72 -6.87 -18.37
C PRO A 19 -9.83 -6.51 -19.38
N ILE A 20 -10.32 -7.49 -20.13
CA ILE A 20 -11.52 -7.38 -20.96
C ILE A 20 -12.64 -8.18 -20.30
N GLY A 21 -13.76 -7.51 -20.06
CA GLY A 21 -14.90 -8.13 -19.41
C GLY A 21 -16.06 -7.16 -19.26
N GLU A 22 -17.12 -7.67 -18.64
CA GLU A 22 -18.32 -6.90 -18.33
C GLU A 22 -18.77 -7.21 -16.90
N MET A 23 -19.49 -6.27 -16.31
CA MET A 23 -20.21 -6.51 -15.07
C MET A 23 -21.49 -7.27 -15.42
N ARG A 24 -21.72 -8.43 -14.77
CA ARG A 24 -22.96 -9.19 -14.92
C ARG A 24 -23.74 -9.21 -13.62
N GLU A 25 -25.04 -8.98 -13.72
CA GLU A 25 -25.94 -9.00 -12.58
C GLU A 25 -26.45 -10.42 -12.31
N TYR A 26 -26.47 -10.80 -11.03
CA TYR A 26 -27.01 -12.05 -10.52
C TYR A 26 -27.89 -11.74 -9.31
N THR A 27 -29.07 -12.34 -9.25
CA THR A 27 -30.03 -12.08 -8.16
C THR A 27 -30.22 -13.35 -7.35
N VAL A 28 -29.66 -13.35 -6.15
CA VAL A 28 -29.70 -14.51 -5.27
C VAL A 28 -30.63 -14.27 -4.08
N ASP A 29 -31.18 -15.37 -3.56
CA ASP A 29 -31.79 -15.35 -2.24
C ASP A 29 -30.69 -15.21 -1.18
N LEU A 30 -30.92 -14.35 -0.18
CA LEU A 30 -30.01 -14.11 0.94
C LEU A 30 -30.52 -14.84 2.19
N ASP A 31 -29.62 -15.58 2.82
CA ASP A 31 -29.84 -16.20 4.13
C ASP A 31 -29.14 -15.42 5.25
N GLU A 32 -29.64 -15.57 6.47
CA GLU A 32 -29.05 -14.94 7.65
C GLU A 32 -27.61 -15.42 7.88
N GLY A 33 -26.71 -14.47 8.17
CA GLY A 33 -25.31 -14.76 8.47
C GLY A 33 -24.43 -15.03 7.25
N MET A 34 -24.95 -14.89 6.02
CA MET A 34 -24.14 -15.00 4.81
C MET A 34 -23.06 -13.94 4.73
N VAL A 35 -21.92 -14.34 4.16
CA VAL A 35 -20.84 -13.44 3.74
C VAL A 35 -20.81 -13.31 2.22
N VAL A 36 -20.10 -12.31 1.71
CA VAL A 36 -19.94 -12.09 0.25
C VAL A 36 -19.48 -13.36 -0.47
N LEU A 37 -18.57 -14.14 0.13
CA LEU A 37 -18.11 -15.40 -0.48
C LEU A 37 -19.23 -16.44 -0.62
N ASP A 38 -20.17 -16.51 0.32
CA ASP A 38 -21.30 -17.44 0.23
C ASP A 38 -22.21 -17.10 -0.95
N VAL A 39 -22.44 -15.81 -1.17
CA VAL A 39 -23.20 -15.32 -2.33
C VAL A 39 -22.47 -15.67 -3.63
N ILE A 40 -21.15 -15.43 -3.71
CA ILE A 40 -20.35 -15.81 -4.89
C ILE A 40 -20.42 -17.32 -5.15
N HIS A 41 -20.38 -18.17 -4.12
CA HIS A 41 -20.55 -19.61 -4.29
C HIS A 41 -21.96 -20.02 -4.72
N ARG A 42 -22.99 -19.33 -4.23
CA ARG A 42 -24.37 -19.56 -4.68
C ARG A 42 -24.52 -19.22 -6.16
N ILE A 43 -24.03 -18.06 -6.58
CA ILE A 43 -23.97 -17.66 -8.00
C ILE A 43 -23.24 -18.73 -8.82
N GLN A 44 -22.08 -19.20 -8.34
CA GLN A 44 -21.31 -20.25 -9.00
C GLN A 44 -22.09 -21.57 -9.09
N ALA A 45 -22.82 -21.96 -8.06
CA ALA A 45 -23.55 -23.23 -8.03
C ALA A 45 -24.83 -23.21 -8.90
N GLU A 46 -25.53 -22.09 -8.96
CA GLU A 46 -26.89 -22.02 -9.48
C GLU A 46 -26.99 -21.35 -10.86
N GLU A 47 -26.20 -20.30 -11.12
CA GLU A 47 -26.34 -19.45 -12.30
C GLU A 47 -25.11 -19.45 -13.22
N ALA A 48 -23.90 -19.48 -12.64
CA ALA A 48 -22.65 -19.35 -13.37
C ALA A 48 -21.56 -20.35 -12.90
N PRO A 49 -21.67 -21.65 -13.23
CA PRO A 49 -20.68 -22.67 -12.88
C PRO A 49 -19.26 -22.44 -13.39
N ASP A 50 -19.11 -21.55 -14.39
CA ASP A 50 -17.84 -21.19 -15.00
C ASP A 50 -17.19 -19.92 -14.40
N LEU A 51 -17.82 -19.33 -13.38
CA LEU A 51 -17.28 -18.19 -12.62
C LEU A 51 -16.02 -18.62 -11.85
N ALA A 52 -14.92 -17.93 -12.08
CA ALA A 52 -13.66 -18.17 -11.39
C ALA A 52 -13.49 -17.23 -10.18
N CYS A 53 -13.22 -17.80 -9.01
CA CYS A 53 -12.80 -17.07 -7.81
C CYS A 53 -11.80 -17.91 -7.01
N ARG A 54 -10.93 -17.25 -6.22
CA ARG A 54 -10.04 -17.93 -5.28
C ARG A 54 -10.64 -17.94 -3.89
N TRP A 55 -10.58 -19.09 -3.23
CA TRP A 55 -11.03 -19.28 -1.85
C TRP A 55 -10.44 -20.57 -1.29
N ASN A 56 -10.45 -20.73 0.04
CA ASN A 56 -10.06 -21.96 0.71
C ASN A 56 -10.63 -22.04 2.14
N CYS A 57 -9.98 -21.38 3.12
CA CYS A 57 -10.21 -21.65 4.56
C CYS A 57 -11.58 -21.24 5.13
N LYS A 58 -12.28 -20.29 4.48
CA LYS A 58 -13.53 -19.68 4.95
C LYS A 58 -13.52 -19.13 6.39
N ALA A 59 -12.33 -18.80 6.92
CA ALA A 59 -12.12 -18.36 8.31
C ALA A 59 -11.23 -17.10 8.42
N GLY A 60 -10.97 -16.42 7.30
CA GLY A 60 -10.12 -15.22 7.29
C GLY A 60 -8.63 -15.47 7.60
N LYS A 61 -8.11 -16.69 7.35
CA LYS A 61 -6.72 -17.05 7.68
C LYS A 61 -5.80 -17.37 6.49
N CYS A 62 -6.35 -17.75 5.34
CA CYS A 62 -5.53 -18.10 4.16
C CYS A 62 -5.23 -16.94 3.21
N GLY A 63 -5.92 -15.80 3.32
CA GLY A 63 -5.76 -14.65 2.43
C GLY A 63 -6.26 -14.82 0.99
N SER A 64 -6.78 -15.98 0.57
CA SER A 64 -7.02 -16.28 -0.86
C SER A 64 -8.22 -15.58 -1.50
N CYS A 65 -9.24 -15.18 -0.72
CA CYS A 65 -10.51 -14.64 -1.22
C CYS A 65 -10.57 -13.11 -1.25
N SER A 66 -9.45 -12.49 -1.59
CA SER A 66 -9.34 -11.04 -1.73
C SER A 66 -10.01 -10.56 -3.01
N ALA A 67 -10.86 -9.55 -2.88
CA ALA A 67 -11.56 -8.89 -3.99
C ALA A 67 -11.86 -7.43 -3.62
N GLU A 68 -12.34 -6.64 -4.58
CA GLU A 68 -12.96 -5.35 -4.29
C GLU A 68 -14.48 -5.49 -4.22
N VAL A 69 -15.07 -5.11 -3.09
CA VAL A 69 -16.52 -5.12 -2.86
C VAL A 69 -16.97 -3.68 -2.64
N ASN A 70 -17.87 -3.17 -3.48
CA ASN A 70 -18.28 -1.76 -3.52
C ASN A 70 -17.08 -0.81 -3.58
N GLY A 71 -16.07 -1.17 -4.40
CA GLY A 71 -14.83 -0.40 -4.58
C GLY A 71 -13.84 -0.46 -3.40
N LYS A 72 -14.16 -1.20 -2.32
CA LYS A 72 -13.29 -1.36 -1.16
C LYS A 72 -12.60 -2.72 -1.19
N PRO A 73 -11.26 -2.80 -1.01
CA PRO A 73 -10.54 -4.06 -0.89
C PRO A 73 -10.98 -4.83 0.36
N ARG A 74 -11.48 -6.05 0.19
CA ARG A 74 -11.99 -6.90 1.29
C ARG A 74 -11.66 -8.37 1.10
N LEU A 75 -11.69 -9.11 2.21
CA LEU A 75 -11.80 -10.56 2.18
C LEU A 75 -13.26 -10.95 2.08
N MET A 76 -13.65 -11.60 0.97
CA MET A 76 -15.04 -11.98 0.73
C MET A 76 -15.59 -12.91 1.83
N CYS A 77 -14.77 -13.78 2.42
CA CYS A 77 -15.20 -14.69 3.49
C CYS A 77 -15.42 -14.04 4.86
N MET A 78 -14.93 -12.82 5.06
CA MET A 78 -15.07 -12.07 6.32
C MET A 78 -16.06 -10.92 6.21
N THR A 79 -16.51 -10.60 4.98
CA THR A 79 -17.39 -9.47 4.72
C THR A 79 -18.83 -9.94 4.86
N ARG A 80 -19.48 -9.59 5.97
CA ARG A 80 -20.88 -9.98 6.22
C ARG A 80 -21.81 -9.19 5.31
N MET A 81 -22.89 -9.83 4.89
CA MET A 81 -23.92 -9.15 4.11
C MET A 81 -24.67 -8.10 4.93
N ASP A 82 -24.79 -8.29 6.24
CA ASP A 82 -25.33 -7.29 7.18
C ASP A 82 -24.50 -5.99 7.11
N ASP A 83 -23.17 -6.10 7.22
CA ASP A 83 -22.27 -4.94 7.13
C ASP A 83 -22.38 -4.22 5.77
N ILE A 84 -22.52 -4.98 4.68
CA ILE A 84 -22.68 -4.41 3.34
C ILE A 84 -24.00 -3.64 3.22
N LYS A 85 -25.09 -4.17 3.76
CA LYS A 85 -26.39 -3.47 3.76
C LYS A 85 -26.34 -2.20 4.59
N ASP A 86 -25.76 -2.27 5.79
CA ASP A 86 -25.59 -1.09 6.65
C ASP A 86 -24.77 0.00 5.94
N GLU A 87 -23.73 -0.39 5.20
CA GLU A 87 -22.94 0.55 4.39
C GLU A 87 -23.69 1.12 3.18
N MET A 88 -24.62 0.36 2.59
CA MET A 88 -25.43 0.81 1.46
C MET A 88 -26.59 1.72 1.90
N GLY A 89 -27.07 1.59 3.14
CA GLY A 89 -28.19 2.38 3.66
C GLY A 89 -29.45 2.21 2.80
N ASP A 90 -29.99 3.33 2.29
CA ASP A 90 -31.18 3.33 1.42
C ASP A 90 -30.86 3.05 -0.06
N TYR A 91 -29.60 2.76 -0.41
CA TYR A 91 -29.22 2.47 -1.79
C TYR A 91 -29.67 1.07 -2.22
N GLU A 92 -30.61 1.01 -3.16
CA GLU A 92 -31.18 -0.25 -3.69
C GLU A 92 -30.42 -0.83 -4.90
N GLY A 93 -29.25 -0.29 -5.26
CA GLY A 93 -28.47 -0.81 -6.38
C GLY A 93 -27.72 -2.11 -6.06
N PRO A 94 -27.05 -2.72 -7.05
CA PRO A 94 -26.38 -4.00 -6.86
C PRO A 94 -25.11 -3.86 -6.01
N VAL A 95 -24.72 -4.94 -5.33
CA VAL A 95 -23.41 -5.07 -4.70
C VAL A 95 -22.36 -5.33 -5.77
N ASP A 96 -21.43 -4.40 -5.95
CA ASP A 96 -20.37 -4.49 -6.94
C ASP A 96 -19.23 -5.38 -6.42
N VAL A 97 -18.87 -6.43 -7.17
CA VAL A 97 -17.73 -7.30 -6.87
C VAL A 97 -16.78 -7.35 -8.06
N ARG A 98 -15.54 -6.92 -7.83
CA ARG A 98 -14.47 -6.82 -8.82
C ARG A 98 -13.20 -7.55 -8.37
N PRO A 99 -12.34 -8.02 -9.29
CA PRO A 99 -11.01 -8.51 -8.94
C PRO A 99 -10.17 -7.42 -8.28
N MET A 100 -9.07 -7.81 -7.62
CA MET A 100 -8.05 -6.85 -7.17
C MET A 100 -7.50 -6.07 -8.36
N GLN A 101 -7.48 -4.74 -8.29
CA GLN A 101 -7.12 -3.88 -9.43
C GLN A 101 -5.61 -3.64 -9.58
N SER A 102 -4.82 -3.85 -8.53
CA SER A 102 -3.36 -3.67 -8.63
C SER A 102 -2.65 -4.83 -9.34
N PHE A 103 -3.30 -5.99 -9.45
CA PHE A 103 -2.69 -7.20 -9.96
C PHE A 103 -3.24 -7.56 -11.34
N PRO A 104 -2.44 -8.14 -12.25
CA PRO A 104 -2.92 -8.58 -13.55
C PRO A 104 -4.09 -9.55 -13.42
N LEU A 105 -5.10 -9.39 -14.29
CA LEU A 105 -6.26 -10.28 -14.31
C LEU A 105 -5.86 -11.65 -14.88
N VAL A 106 -6.29 -12.73 -14.24
CA VAL A 106 -6.22 -14.09 -14.79
C VAL A 106 -7.57 -14.48 -15.38
N ARG A 107 -8.65 -14.38 -14.59
CA ARG A 107 -10.03 -14.66 -15.02
C ARG A 107 -11.02 -14.23 -13.94
N ASP A 108 -12.10 -13.57 -14.32
CA ASP A 108 -13.20 -13.13 -13.44
C ASP A 108 -12.67 -12.42 -12.17
N LEU A 109 -12.76 -13.06 -10.99
CA LEU A 109 -12.28 -12.50 -9.72
C LEU A 109 -10.85 -12.95 -9.34
N VAL A 110 -10.18 -13.69 -10.22
CA VAL A 110 -8.83 -14.25 -9.99
C VAL A 110 -7.78 -13.34 -10.63
N THR A 111 -6.80 -12.93 -9.84
CA THR A 111 -5.67 -12.10 -10.25
C THR A 111 -4.34 -12.81 -10.06
N ASP A 112 -3.30 -12.40 -10.78
CA ASP A 112 -1.97 -12.98 -10.61
C ASP A 112 -1.20 -12.26 -9.51
N THR A 113 -0.81 -13.01 -8.48
CA THR A 113 0.00 -12.54 -7.35
C THR A 113 1.40 -13.15 -7.37
N SER A 114 1.84 -13.72 -8.50
CA SER A 114 3.16 -14.33 -8.70
C SER A 114 4.32 -13.42 -8.27
N TRP A 115 4.22 -12.12 -8.59
CA TRP A 115 5.16 -11.07 -8.16
C TRP A 115 5.46 -11.09 -6.66
N ALA A 116 4.45 -11.39 -5.82
CA ALA A 116 4.64 -11.43 -4.38
C ALA A 116 5.66 -12.51 -3.98
N TYR A 117 5.63 -13.67 -4.63
CA TYR A 117 6.62 -14.73 -4.38
C TYR A 117 8.01 -14.33 -4.86
N GLU A 118 8.11 -13.57 -5.95
CA GLU A 118 9.39 -13.08 -6.45
C GLU A 118 10.03 -12.05 -5.51
N VAL A 119 9.23 -11.14 -4.95
CA VAL A 119 9.71 -10.19 -3.95
C VAL A 119 10.12 -10.89 -2.66
N ASP A 120 9.33 -11.84 -2.17
CA ASP A 120 9.67 -12.58 -0.93
C ASP A 120 11.01 -13.31 -1.05
N ARG A 121 11.27 -13.92 -2.21
CA ARG A 121 12.55 -14.62 -2.49
C ARG A 121 13.78 -13.71 -2.46
N LYS A 122 13.61 -12.39 -2.65
CA LYS A 122 14.71 -11.42 -2.55
C LYS A 122 15.04 -11.07 -1.09
N ILE A 123 14.10 -11.27 -0.16
CA ILE A 123 14.29 -10.92 1.25
C ILE A 123 15.17 -11.98 1.91
N LYS A 124 16.34 -11.55 2.40
CA LYS A 124 17.24 -12.42 3.17
C LYS A 124 16.52 -13.02 4.38
N PRO A 125 16.66 -14.34 4.64
CA PRO A 125 16.07 -14.95 5.82
C PRO A 125 16.74 -14.45 7.10
N ILE A 126 16.13 -14.74 8.24
CA ILE A 126 16.70 -14.42 9.56
C ILE A 126 18.05 -15.12 9.76
N ASN A 127 19.01 -14.42 10.35
CA ASN A 127 20.32 -14.94 10.72
C ASN A 127 20.51 -14.84 12.24
N GLY A 128 20.11 -15.90 12.96
CA GLY A 128 20.25 -16.00 14.41
C GLY A 128 21.19 -17.12 14.85
N PRO A 129 21.22 -17.44 16.15
CA PRO A 129 22.05 -18.53 16.70
C PRO A 129 21.82 -19.86 15.98
N GLU A 130 22.89 -20.64 15.79
CA GLU A 130 22.83 -21.98 15.14
C GLU A 130 21.96 -22.97 15.92
N GLU A 131 21.97 -22.87 17.24
CA GLU A 131 21.15 -23.69 18.13
C GLU A 131 19.67 -23.28 18.03
N PRO A 132 18.72 -24.21 17.83
CA PRO A 132 17.32 -23.88 17.53
C PRO A 132 16.50 -23.39 18.74
N ASP A 133 16.95 -23.64 19.97
CA ASP A 133 16.27 -23.22 21.20
C ASP A 133 16.59 -21.75 21.54
N TRP A 134 16.00 -20.86 20.75
CA TRP A 134 16.14 -19.42 20.90
C TRP A 134 15.40 -18.90 22.13
N VAL A 135 16.12 -18.23 23.02
CA VAL A 135 15.58 -17.65 24.25
C VAL A 135 15.66 -16.13 24.16
N PHE A 136 14.50 -15.48 24.28
CA PHE A 136 14.34 -14.03 24.39
C PHE A 136 13.08 -13.72 25.20
N ASN A 137 12.93 -12.47 25.62
CA ASN A 137 11.84 -12.09 26.53
C ASN A 137 10.50 -12.05 25.79
N GLN A 138 9.41 -12.29 26.54
CA GLN A 138 8.05 -12.26 25.98
C GLN A 138 7.74 -10.92 25.28
N HIS A 139 8.14 -9.79 25.86
CA HIS A 139 7.90 -8.47 25.26
C HIS A 139 8.61 -8.28 23.90
N GLU A 140 9.74 -8.95 23.68
CA GLU A 140 10.45 -8.94 22.39
C GLU A 140 9.73 -9.81 21.37
N ALA A 141 9.15 -10.94 21.82
CA ALA A 141 8.30 -11.78 20.99
C ALA A 141 7.02 -11.04 20.56
N ASP A 142 6.33 -10.40 21.50
CA ASP A 142 5.06 -9.70 21.28
C ASP A 142 5.20 -8.61 20.21
N ARG A 143 6.34 -7.91 20.19
CA ARG A 143 6.65 -6.88 19.18
C ARG A 143 6.62 -7.44 17.75
N VAL A 144 7.09 -8.67 17.55
CA VAL A 144 7.18 -9.28 16.21
C VAL A 144 5.90 -10.05 15.85
N GLN A 145 5.13 -10.51 16.84
CA GLN A 145 3.90 -11.28 16.64
C GLN A 145 2.86 -10.54 15.79
N GLU A 146 2.74 -9.22 15.95
CA GLU A 146 1.84 -8.40 15.14
C GLU A 146 2.13 -8.59 13.63
N PHE A 147 3.39 -8.46 13.23
CA PHE A 147 3.79 -8.62 11.83
C PHE A 147 3.62 -10.06 11.31
N ARG A 148 3.78 -11.06 12.18
CA ARG A 148 3.59 -12.47 11.84
C ARG A 148 2.12 -12.86 11.70
N SER A 149 1.19 -12.01 12.12
CA SER A 149 -0.25 -12.20 11.89
C SER A 149 -0.65 -11.95 10.44
N CYS A 150 0.29 -11.54 9.58
CA CYS A 150 0.02 -11.32 8.17
C CYS A 150 -0.32 -12.62 7.44
N ILE A 151 -1.47 -12.64 6.76
CA ILE A 151 -2.01 -13.80 6.04
C ILE A 151 -1.83 -13.72 4.51
N GLU A 152 -0.99 -12.80 4.03
CA GLU A 152 -0.68 -12.68 2.60
C GLU A 152 -1.89 -12.45 1.67
N CYS A 153 -2.93 -11.78 2.18
CA CYS A 153 -4.12 -11.45 1.38
C CYS A 153 -3.91 -10.40 0.28
N MET A 154 -2.78 -9.69 0.30
CA MET A 154 -2.42 -8.63 -0.66
C MET A 154 -3.38 -7.44 -0.76
N LEU A 155 -4.39 -7.31 0.10
CA LEU A 155 -5.31 -6.16 0.12
C LEU A 155 -4.60 -4.83 0.37
N CYS A 156 -3.58 -4.83 1.23
CA CYS A 156 -2.76 -3.66 1.50
C CYS A 156 -1.97 -3.22 0.26
N VAL A 157 -1.50 -4.17 -0.55
CA VAL A 157 -0.84 -3.87 -1.83
C VAL A 157 -1.87 -3.36 -2.83
N ASN A 158 -3.05 -3.99 -2.88
CA ASN A 158 -4.13 -3.61 -3.78
C ASN A 158 -4.63 -2.16 -3.61
N THR A 159 -4.60 -1.65 -2.38
CA THR A 159 -5.03 -0.27 -2.08
C THR A 159 -3.90 0.76 -2.16
N CYS A 160 -2.64 0.31 -2.20
CA CYS A 160 -1.51 1.22 -2.09
C CYS A 160 -1.34 2.04 -3.36
N HIS A 161 -1.29 3.36 -3.22
CA HIS A 161 -1.31 4.25 -4.38
C HIS A 161 -0.07 4.14 -5.29
N VAL A 162 1.06 3.77 -4.70
CA VAL A 162 2.32 3.54 -5.43
C VAL A 162 2.23 2.29 -6.30
N MET A 163 1.51 1.28 -5.83
CA MET A 163 1.35 0.00 -6.54
C MET A 163 0.22 0.12 -7.56
N ARG A 164 -0.95 0.62 -7.14
CA ARG A 164 -2.16 0.66 -7.94
C ARG A 164 -2.11 1.71 -9.05
N GLU A 165 -1.86 2.98 -8.73
CA GLU A 165 -1.90 4.06 -9.73
C GLU A 165 -0.56 4.27 -10.44
N HIS A 166 0.56 4.12 -9.72
CA HIS A 166 1.90 4.37 -10.29
C HIS A 166 2.58 3.11 -10.82
N GLN A 167 2.05 1.92 -10.56
CA GLN A 167 2.53 0.64 -11.10
C GLN A 167 4.03 0.40 -10.87
N LYS A 168 4.58 0.88 -9.74
CA LYS A 168 6.01 0.74 -9.38
C LYS A 168 6.37 -0.61 -8.76
N PHE A 169 5.93 -1.70 -9.39
CA PHE A 169 6.17 -3.06 -8.90
C PHE A 169 7.67 -3.47 -8.93
N ASP A 170 8.48 -2.80 -9.76
CA ASP A 170 9.91 -3.07 -9.89
C ASP A 170 10.75 -2.33 -8.84
N GLU A 171 10.35 -1.12 -8.45
CA GLU A 171 11.13 -0.28 -7.51
C GLU A 171 10.57 -0.27 -6.09
N PHE A 172 9.31 -0.64 -5.88
CA PHE A 172 8.65 -0.58 -4.58
C PHE A 172 8.13 -1.96 -4.16
N ALA A 173 8.67 -2.47 -3.04
CA ALA A 173 8.25 -3.75 -2.51
C ALA A 173 6.80 -3.75 -1.99
N GLY A 174 6.23 -2.59 -1.65
CA GLY A 174 4.85 -2.51 -1.17
C GLY A 174 4.63 -2.90 0.30
N PRO A 175 3.46 -2.56 0.85
CA PRO A 175 3.20 -2.60 2.29
C PRO A 175 3.31 -4.00 2.92
N ARG A 176 2.90 -5.05 2.21
CA ARG A 176 3.02 -6.44 2.71
C ARG A 176 4.48 -6.80 3.02
N PHE A 177 5.39 -6.41 2.15
CA PHE A 177 6.80 -6.78 2.28
C PHE A 177 7.52 -5.91 3.29
N PHE A 178 7.10 -4.67 3.53
CA PHE A 178 7.58 -3.91 4.69
C PHE A 178 7.14 -4.52 6.03
N VAL A 179 5.96 -5.14 6.11
CA VAL A 179 5.59 -5.93 7.31
C VAL A 179 6.55 -7.11 7.50
N ARG A 180 6.89 -7.82 6.41
CA ARG A 180 7.87 -8.92 6.46
C ARG A 180 9.26 -8.43 6.88
N LEU A 181 9.75 -7.37 6.25
CA LEU A 181 11.04 -6.76 6.57
C LEU A 181 11.07 -6.28 8.02
N ALA A 182 10.05 -5.57 8.50
CA ALA A 182 9.93 -5.14 9.89
C ALA A 182 9.98 -6.32 10.87
N SER A 183 9.33 -7.45 10.55
CA SER A 183 9.38 -8.65 11.39
C SER A 183 10.78 -9.25 11.56
N LEU A 184 11.63 -9.12 10.53
CA LEU A 184 13.00 -9.61 10.54
C LEU A 184 13.91 -8.60 11.24
N GLU A 185 13.80 -7.35 10.81
CA GLU A 185 14.58 -6.21 11.28
C GLU A 185 14.37 -5.87 12.76
N MET A 186 13.22 -6.22 13.33
CA MET A 186 12.93 -6.04 14.75
C MET A 186 13.02 -7.35 15.55
N HIS A 187 13.47 -8.43 14.94
CA HIS A 187 13.63 -9.70 15.64
C HIS A 187 14.82 -9.61 16.60
N PRO A 188 14.66 -9.97 17.89
CA PRO A 188 15.68 -9.74 18.92
C PRO A 188 17.00 -10.50 18.67
N LEU A 189 16.91 -11.64 17.97
CA LEU A 189 18.05 -12.50 17.69
C LEU A 189 18.56 -12.43 16.24
N ASP A 190 17.98 -11.58 15.38
CA ASP A 190 18.50 -11.44 14.02
C ASP A 190 19.74 -10.54 14.05
N THR A 191 20.80 -11.01 13.40
CA THR A 191 22.07 -10.29 13.25
C THR A 191 22.24 -9.69 11.86
N GLU A 192 21.39 -10.08 10.90
CA GLU A 192 21.40 -9.53 9.55
C GLU A 192 20.73 -8.15 9.53
N SER A 193 21.35 -7.18 8.85
CA SER A 193 20.75 -5.88 8.57
C SER A 193 20.36 -5.78 7.11
N ARG A 194 19.07 -5.59 6.85
CA ARG A 194 18.50 -5.36 5.51
C ARG A 194 18.25 -3.87 5.27
N ILE A 195 18.63 -2.98 6.17
CA ILE A 195 18.44 -1.52 6.01
C ILE A 195 18.99 -0.98 4.68
N PRO A 196 20.17 -1.42 4.17
CA PRO A 196 20.63 -1.01 2.85
C PRO A 196 19.67 -1.43 1.72
N GLU A 197 19.25 -2.70 1.69
CA GLU A 197 18.30 -3.23 0.69
C GLU A 197 16.93 -2.55 0.82
N ILE A 198 16.50 -2.25 2.04
CA ILE A 198 15.23 -1.54 2.30
C ILE A 198 15.23 -0.14 1.68
N LYS A 199 16.38 0.54 1.72
CA LYS A 199 16.57 1.87 1.12
C LYS A 199 16.66 1.79 -0.40
N ASP A 200 17.52 0.91 -0.91
CA ASP A 200 17.95 0.96 -2.32
C ASP A 200 17.16 -0.01 -3.22
N ASP A 201 16.85 -1.21 -2.75
CA ASP A 201 16.25 -2.27 -3.58
C ASP A 201 14.73 -2.40 -3.37
N PHE A 202 14.23 -2.16 -2.15
CA PHE A 202 12.81 -2.27 -1.81
C PHE A 202 12.06 -0.93 -1.84
N GLY A 203 12.79 0.19 -2.01
CA GLY A 203 12.23 1.51 -2.29
C GLY A 203 11.36 2.09 -1.18
N ILE A 204 11.71 1.92 0.09
CA ILE A 204 10.89 2.41 1.22
C ILE A 204 10.56 3.92 1.14
N SER A 205 11.40 4.70 0.44
CA SER A 205 11.21 6.12 0.19
C SER A 205 9.94 6.45 -0.59
N TYR A 206 9.44 5.53 -1.44
CA TYR A 206 8.21 5.76 -2.22
C TYR A 206 6.94 5.80 -1.37
N CYS A 207 6.96 5.25 -0.16
CA CYS A 207 5.77 5.28 0.69
C CYS A 207 5.48 6.70 1.18
N ASN A 208 4.31 7.24 0.89
CA ASN A 208 3.91 8.59 1.35
C ASN A 208 3.15 8.59 2.69
N ILE A 209 3.14 7.46 3.42
CA ILE A 209 2.53 7.35 4.76
C ILE A 209 1.04 7.77 4.74
N THR A 210 0.30 7.36 3.71
CA THR A 210 -1.14 7.67 3.54
C THR A 210 -2.05 6.82 4.42
N ARG A 211 -1.52 5.79 5.09
CA ARG A 211 -2.24 4.83 5.96
C ARG A 211 -3.32 3.97 5.29
N CYS A 212 -3.53 4.08 3.98
CA CYS A 212 -4.47 3.26 3.23
C CYS A 212 -4.30 1.73 3.46
N CYS A 213 -3.05 1.26 3.57
CA CYS A 213 -2.72 -0.13 3.81
C CYS A 213 -3.13 -0.63 5.21
N THR A 214 -3.09 0.24 6.22
CA THR A 214 -3.49 -0.09 7.59
C THR A 214 -5.00 -0.28 7.66
N GLU A 215 -5.77 0.63 7.06
CA GLU A 215 -7.24 0.63 7.09
C GLU A 215 -7.86 -0.65 6.49
N VAL A 216 -7.24 -1.22 5.45
CA VAL A 216 -7.77 -2.41 4.77
C VAL A 216 -7.25 -3.73 5.34
N CYS A 217 -6.38 -3.72 6.36
CA CYS A 217 -5.76 -4.94 6.85
C CYS A 217 -6.74 -5.79 7.66
N PRO A 218 -7.17 -6.98 7.18
CA PRO A 218 -8.12 -7.81 7.92
C PRO A 218 -7.52 -8.45 9.18
N ALA A 219 -6.19 -8.48 9.29
CA ALA A 219 -5.47 -8.96 10.46
C ALA A 219 -5.24 -7.85 11.51
N GLY A 220 -5.66 -6.61 11.25
CA GLY A 220 -5.53 -5.49 12.19
C GLY A 220 -4.11 -4.96 12.40
N ILE A 221 -3.16 -5.33 11.52
CA ILE A 221 -1.77 -4.91 11.61
C ILE A 221 -1.67 -3.40 11.36
N GLN A 222 -1.00 -2.69 12.26
CA GLN A 222 -0.67 -1.27 12.13
C GLN A 222 0.51 -1.10 11.16
N ILE A 223 0.30 -1.44 9.88
CA ILE A 223 1.35 -1.52 8.86
C ILE A 223 2.14 -0.23 8.76
N THR A 224 1.45 0.91 8.72
CA THR A 224 2.12 2.19 8.56
C THR A 224 2.90 2.58 9.80
N ASP A 225 2.25 2.53 10.96
CA ASP A 225 2.76 3.05 12.22
C ASP A 225 3.82 2.15 12.86
N ASN A 226 3.64 0.83 12.80
CA ASN A 226 4.53 -0.13 13.47
C ASN A 226 5.54 -0.78 12.51
N ALA A 227 5.28 -0.86 11.21
CA ALA A 227 6.26 -1.41 10.26
C ALA A 227 6.96 -0.33 9.42
N VAL A 228 6.22 0.44 8.61
CA VAL A 228 6.83 1.34 7.62
C VAL A 228 7.56 2.52 8.28
N ILE A 229 6.95 3.22 9.22
CA ILE A 229 7.57 4.38 9.89
C ILE A 229 8.86 3.96 10.61
N PRO A 230 8.89 2.92 11.46
CA PRO A 230 10.12 2.52 12.14
C PRO A 230 11.23 2.07 11.19
N LEU A 231 10.88 1.39 10.08
CA LEU A 231 11.87 1.05 9.06
C LEU A 231 12.45 2.32 8.40
N LYS A 232 11.62 3.32 8.11
CA LYS A 232 12.07 4.62 7.61
C LYS A 232 12.98 5.33 8.61
N GLU A 233 12.61 5.34 9.88
CA GLU A 233 13.43 5.92 10.95
C GLU A 233 14.81 5.25 11.01
N ARG A 234 14.87 3.91 10.90
CA ARG A 234 16.16 3.20 10.86
C ARG A 234 17.00 3.56 9.63
N VAL A 235 16.38 3.69 8.46
CA VAL A 235 17.07 4.18 7.25
C VAL A 235 17.58 5.61 7.44
N VAL A 236 16.75 6.50 8.02
CA VAL A 236 17.15 7.89 8.32
C VAL A 236 18.34 7.92 9.28
N THR A 237 18.28 7.17 10.38
CA THR A 237 19.34 7.10 11.38
C THR A 237 20.66 6.60 10.79
N GLU A 238 20.63 5.58 9.93
CA GLU A 238 21.89 5.02 9.40
C GLU A 238 22.53 5.91 8.32
N TYR A 239 21.72 6.56 7.48
CA TYR A 239 22.22 7.25 6.28
C TYR A 239 22.21 8.77 6.35
N PHE A 240 21.39 9.36 7.21
CA PHE A 240 21.12 10.79 7.23
C PHE A 240 21.33 11.45 8.60
N ASP A 241 21.45 10.68 9.70
CA ASP A 241 21.76 11.25 11.01
C ASP A 241 23.27 11.58 11.14
N PRO A 242 23.64 12.87 11.21
CA PRO A 242 25.04 13.29 11.31
C PRO A 242 25.68 12.92 12.66
N LEU A 243 24.89 12.64 13.70
CA LEU A 243 25.41 12.21 15.01
C LEU A 243 25.80 10.73 15.00
N VAL A 244 25.09 9.90 14.24
CA VAL A 244 25.33 8.45 14.19
C VAL A 244 26.34 8.10 13.10
N ASN A 245 26.28 8.73 11.93
CA ASN A 245 27.23 8.45 10.84
C ASN A 245 27.59 9.73 10.05
N PRO A 246 28.51 10.58 10.57
CA PRO A 246 28.82 11.87 9.95
C PRO A 246 29.39 11.73 8.53
N VAL A 247 30.13 10.66 8.23
CA VAL A 247 30.71 10.43 6.89
C VAL A 247 29.62 10.07 5.89
N LYS A 248 28.73 9.10 6.21
CA LYS A 248 27.61 8.76 5.31
C LYS A 248 26.62 9.93 5.20
N ALA A 249 26.33 10.64 6.28
CA ALA A 249 25.44 11.78 6.26
C ALA A 249 25.96 12.90 5.36
N ILE A 250 27.24 13.29 5.50
CA ILE A 250 27.87 14.29 4.63
C ILE A 250 27.94 13.77 3.19
N ALA A 251 28.33 12.52 2.97
CA ALA A 251 28.39 11.93 1.64
C ALA A 251 27.01 11.97 0.96
N ASN A 252 25.94 11.54 1.63
CA ASN A 252 24.58 11.56 1.08
C ASN A 252 24.05 13.00 0.87
N LEU A 253 24.33 13.90 1.81
CA LEU A 253 23.97 15.32 1.67
C LEU A 253 24.69 15.99 0.49
N THR A 254 25.94 15.59 0.20
CA THR A 254 26.77 16.16 -0.88
C THR A 254 26.69 15.40 -2.21
N SER A 255 26.33 14.12 -2.20
CA SER A 255 26.19 13.25 -3.38
C SER A 255 24.88 13.44 -4.14
N GLY A 256 24.22 14.58 -3.93
CA GLY A 256 23.02 14.95 -4.66
C GLY A 256 21.71 14.57 -3.99
N VAL A 257 21.61 14.34 -2.68
CA VAL A 257 20.27 14.28 -2.03
C VAL A 257 19.61 15.67 -1.96
N PHE A 258 20.36 16.77 -2.11
CA PHE A 258 19.76 18.05 -2.48
C PHE A 258 19.22 18.09 -3.92
N SER A 259 19.44 17.05 -4.75
CA SER A 259 18.77 16.91 -6.04
C SER A 259 17.31 16.50 -5.95
N TYR A 260 16.87 15.99 -4.79
CA TYR A 260 15.42 15.91 -4.50
C TYR A 260 14.74 17.29 -4.49
N PHE A 261 15.52 18.36 -4.35
CA PHE A 261 15.07 19.75 -4.45
C PHE A 261 15.80 20.55 -5.55
N SER A 262 16.62 19.91 -6.39
CA SER A 262 17.22 20.56 -7.57
C SER A 262 16.49 20.13 -8.84
N ASP A 263 16.82 20.81 -9.93
CA ASP A 263 16.08 20.86 -11.21
C ASP A 263 15.77 19.51 -11.91
N ASP A 264 16.16 18.36 -11.34
CA ASP A 264 15.99 17.02 -11.93
C ASP A 264 14.65 16.34 -11.62
N PHE A 265 13.85 16.80 -10.64
CA PHE A 265 12.46 16.33 -10.46
C PHE A 265 11.57 16.67 -11.67
N VAL A 266 12.02 17.59 -12.52
CA VAL A 266 11.33 18.01 -13.76
C VAL A 266 11.48 16.98 -14.89
N ASN A 267 12.32 15.96 -14.71
CA ASN A 267 12.54 14.91 -15.71
C ASN A 267 11.78 13.61 -15.41
N ALA A 268 10.66 13.68 -14.69
CA ALA A 268 9.66 12.60 -14.74
C ALA A 268 8.99 12.62 -16.13
N SER A 269 8.83 11.47 -16.76
CA SER A 269 8.36 11.27 -18.15
C SER A 269 6.87 11.58 -18.39
N ASP A 270 6.27 12.52 -17.65
CA ASP A 270 4.92 13.03 -17.86
C ASP A 270 4.95 14.51 -18.31
N PRO A 271 4.80 14.78 -19.63
CA PRO A 271 4.84 16.13 -20.19
C PRO A 271 3.79 17.08 -19.59
N GLY A 272 2.64 16.55 -19.15
CA GLY A 272 1.56 17.33 -18.58
C GLY A 272 1.87 17.83 -17.17
N ASN A 273 2.46 16.96 -16.36
CA ASN A 273 2.82 17.28 -14.98
C ASN A 273 4.01 18.24 -14.90
N ASN A 274 4.99 18.09 -15.80
CA ASN A 274 6.14 18.99 -15.88
C ASN A 274 5.76 20.44 -16.22
N LYS A 275 4.76 20.64 -17.08
CA LYS A 275 4.27 21.98 -17.41
C LYS A 275 3.54 22.64 -16.24
N LYS A 276 2.75 21.86 -15.48
CA LYS A 276 2.08 22.36 -14.26
C LYS A 276 3.11 22.66 -13.16
N ALA A 277 4.09 21.78 -12.96
CA ALA A 277 5.16 21.98 -11.99
C ALA A 277 5.99 23.25 -12.30
N LYS A 278 6.39 23.46 -13.57
CA LYS A 278 7.07 24.69 -13.98
C LYS A 278 6.24 25.95 -13.71
N THR A 279 4.97 25.94 -14.11
CA THR A 279 4.06 27.08 -13.86
C THR A 279 3.92 27.38 -12.37
N ALA A 280 3.82 26.35 -11.52
CA ALA A 280 3.72 26.51 -10.07
C ALA A 280 5.01 27.07 -9.45
N ILE A 281 6.18 26.59 -9.90
CA ILE A 281 7.49 27.10 -9.46
C ILE A 281 7.66 28.58 -9.84
N ASP A 282 7.28 28.96 -11.06
CA ASP A 282 7.39 30.35 -11.53
C ASP A 282 6.44 31.28 -10.76
N ALA A 283 5.22 30.82 -10.46
CA ALA A 283 4.28 31.55 -9.62
C ALA A 283 4.82 31.75 -8.18
N GLU A 284 5.46 30.74 -7.61
CA GLU A 284 6.04 30.83 -6.26
C GLU A 284 7.27 31.75 -6.22
N LYS A 285 8.13 31.70 -7.24
CA LYS A 285 9.25 32.65 -7.39
C LYS A 285 8.75 34.10 -7.45
N ALA A 286 7.70 34.37 -8.21
CA ALA A 286 7.08 35.69 -8.28
C ALA A 286 6.53 36.15 -6.92
N ARG A 287 5.87 35.25 -6.18
CA ARG A 287 5.37 35.55 -4.82
C ARG A 287 6.50 35.87 -3.84
N ILE A 288 7.60 35.12 -3.89
CA ILE A 288 8.78 35.36 -3.04
C ILE A 288 9.42 36.71 -3.36
N GLU A 289 9.49 37.08 -4.64
CA GLU A 289 10.06 38.36 -5.07
C GLU A 289 9.19 39.56 -4.64
N GLU A 290 7.87 39.42 -4.74
CA GLU A 290 6.91 40.41 -4.22
C GLU A 290 7.00 40.54 -2.70
N ALA A 291 7.11 39.42 -1.98
CA ALA A 291 7.28 39.42 -0.52
C ALA A 291 8.57 40.13 -0.09
N LYS A 292 9.70 39.88 -0.78
CA LYS A 292 10.96 40.59 -0.54
C LYS A 292 10.84 42.10 -0.75
N LYS A 293 10.10 42.51 -1.78
CA LYS A 293 9.85 43.93 -2.05
C LYS A 293 9.04 44.60 -0.94
N LEU A 294 7.96 43.94 -0.50
CA LEU A 294 7.13 44.40 0.63
C LEU A 294 7.91 44.48 1.94
N GLU A 295 8.82 43.52 2.18
CA GLU A 295 9.68 43.52 3.36
C GLU A 295 10.71 44.66 3.33
N LEU A 296 11.30 44.94 2.16
CA LEU A 296 12.19 46.09 1.97
C LEU A 296 11.47 47.41 2.23
N GLU A 297 10.25 47.58 1.70
CA GLU A 297 9.42 48.77 1.93
C GLU A 297 9.04 48.94 3.41
N ARG A 298 8.74 47.84 4.11
CA ARG A 298 8.47 47.85 5.56
C ARG A 298 9.71 48.26 6.34
N SER A 299 10.89 47.73 5.98
CA SER A 299 12.17 48.07 6.59
C SER A 299 12.52 49.55 6.39
N GLU A 300 12.31 50.10 5.19
CA GLU A 300 12.52 51.52 4.91
C GLU A 300 11.57 52.44 5.67
N LYS A 301 10.27 52.08 5.75
CA LYS A 301 9.29 52.81 6.57
C LYS A 301 9.67 52.80 8.05
N ALA A 302 10.14 51.66 8.57
CA ALA A 302 10.64 51.56 9.93
C ALA A 302 11.87 52.46 10.14
N ARG A 303 12.86 52.43 9.24
CA ARG A 303 14.05 53.31 9.29
C ARG A 303 13.70 54.80 9.28
N LYS A 304 12.68 55.20 8.52
CA LYS A 304 12.21 56.60 8.48
C LYS A 304 11.56 57.04 9.80
N ARG A 305 10.84 56.14 10.50
CA ARG A 305 10.25 56.42 11.83
C ARG A 305 11.27 56.59 12.95
N PHE A 306 12.44 55.96 12.85
CA PHE A 306 13.51 56.09 13.85
C PHE A 306 14.46 57.28 13.59
N ARG A 307 14.30 57.99 12.47
CA ARG A 307 15.11 59.17 12.10
C ARG A 307 14.34 60.50 12.26
N SER A 308 13.07 60.45 12.64
CA SER A 308 12.25 61.61 13.06
C SER A 308 12.18 61.69 14.57
#